data_AF-A0A2R6NST6-F1
#
_entry.id   AF-A0A2R6NST6-F1
#
_cell.length_a   1.000
_cell.length_b   1.000
_cell.length_c   1.000
_cell.angle_alpha   90.00
_cell.angle_beta   90.00
_cell.angle_gamma   90.00
#
_symmetry.space_group_name_H-M   'P 1'
#
loop_
_entity.id
_entity.type
_entity.pdbx_description
1 polymer ?
#
loop_
_entity_poly.entity_id
_entity_poly.type
_entity_poly.pdbx_seq_one_letter_code
_entity_poly.pdbx_strand_id
1 'polypeptide(L)'
;MYYCDPDTVIRQMHKNPDFADGFDPVPRHKFDKKDQQIFSDFMTGNWVWRKANKIAENPNNKGAMPIPVIAGSDKTTVSVGTGQNEYYPLYLSIRNIQNRVRRAHQNVLVPIAFLAIPKSGR
;
A
#
# COMPACT_ATOMS: atom_id res chain seq x y z
N MET A 1 -22.35 -4.70 -5.10
CA MET A 1 -21.11 -4.35 -4.38
C MET A 1 -19.95 -4.80 -5.25
N TYR A 2 -19.06 -3.90 -5.66
CA TYR A 2 -17.85 -4.24 -6.42
C TYR A 2 -16.70 -4.42 -5.45
N TYR A 3 -15.96 -5.53 -5.57
CA TYR A 3 -14.82 -5.86 -4.72
C TYR A 3 -13.82 -6.74 -5.48
N CYS A 4 -12.54 -6.44 -5.33
CA CYS A 4 -11.42 -7.25 -5.78
C CYS A 4 -10.70 -7.85 -4.57
N ASP A 5 -10.30 -9.11 -4.68
CA ASP A 5 -9.52 -9.79 -3.64
C ASP A 5 -8.14 -9.10 -3.44
N PRO A 6 -7.82 -8.60 -2.23
CA PRO A 6 -6.56 -7.95 -1.92
C PRO A 6 -5.34 -8.84 -2.15
N ASP A 7 -5.41 -10.15 -1.89
CA ASP A 7 -4.28 -11.06 -2.10
C ASP A 7 -3.92 -11.14 -3.59
N THR A 8 -4.95 -11.29 -4.44
CA THR A 8 -4.78 -11.25 -5.90
C THR A 8 -4.15 -9.94 -6.37
N VAL A 9 -4.63 -8.79 -5.87
CA VAL A 9 -4.10 -7.47 -6.24
C VAL A 9 -2.64 -7.31 -5.79
N ILE A 10 -2.29 -7.74 -4.57
CA ILE A 10 -0.92 -7.69 -4.05
C ILE A 10 0.01 -8.57 -4.90
N ARG A 11 -0.43 -9.78 -5.29
CA ARG A 11 0.35 -10.65 -6.19
C ARG A 11 0.57 -10.03 -7.56
N GLN A 12 -0.44 -9.34 -8.11
CA GLN A 12 -0.30 -8.62 -9.37
C GLN A 12 0.71 -7.48 -9.25
N MET A 13 0.65 -6.69 -8.16
CA MET A 13 1.64 -5.64 -7.89
C MET A 13 3.06 -6.21 -7.82
N HIS A 14 3.25 -7.35 -7.16
CA HIS A 14 4.57 -7.98 -7.06
C HIS A 14 5.09 -8.53 -8.41
N LYS A 15 4.21 -8.82 -9.36
CA LYS A 15 4.58 -9.25 -10.72
C LYS A 15 4.84 -8.07 -11.65
N ASN A 16 4.60 -6.83 -11.22
CA ASN A 16 4.81 -5.66 -12.06
C ASN A 16 6.32 -5.37 -12.22
N PRO A 17 6.90 -5.50 -13.43
CA PRO A 17 8.31 -5.27 -13.66
C PRO A 17 8.72 -3.81 -13.38
N ASP A 18 7.79 -2.86 -13.48
CA ASP A 18 8.03 -1.44 -13.19
C ASP A 18 8.54 -1.20 -11.76
N PHE A 19 8.27 -2.12 -10.85
CA PHE A 19 8.68 -2.02 -9.45
C PHE A 19 10.01 -2.69 -9.13
N ALA A 20 10.57 -3.48 -10.06
CA ALA A 20 11.73 -4.33 -9.81
C ALA A 20 12.94 -3.54 -9.25
N ASP A 21 13.20 -2.36 -9.79
CA ASP A 21 14.36 -1.54 -9.43
C ASP A 21 14.13 -0.63 -8.21
N GLY A 22 12.93 -0.56 -7.66
CA GLY A 22 12.62 0.30 -6.51
C GLY A 22 11.83 -0.42 -5.43
N PHE A 23 12.19 -1.67 -5.19
CA PHE A 23 11.57 -2.52 -4.19
C PHE A 23 12.56 -2.80 -3.06
N ASP A 24 12.13 -2.59 -1.82
CA ASP A 24 12.93 -2.85 -0.62
C ASP A 24 12.42 -4.16 0.04
N PRO A 25 13.08 -5.31 -0.15
CA PRO A 25 12.63 -6.60 0.38
C PRO A 25 12.81 -6.75 1.90
N VAL A 26 13.65 -5.90 2.48
CA VAL A 26 13.94 -5.88 3.92
C VAL A 26 13.93 -4.44 4.43
N PRO A 27 13.56 -4.22 5.70
CA PRO A 27 13.75 -2.92 6.34
C PRO A 27 15.21 -2.47 6.26
N ARG A 28 15.44 -1.17 6.09
CA ARG A 28 16.78 -0.58 6.07
C ARG A 28 16.80 0.73 6.83
N HIS A 29 17.82 0.97 7.65
CA HIS A 29 18.05 2.32 8.14
C HIS A 29 18.80 3.13 7.08
N LYS A 30 18.45 4.41 6.97
CA LYS A 30 19.14 5.37 6.11
C LYS A 30 19.59 6.51 7.01
N PHE A 31 20.84 6.94 6.89
CA PHE A 31 21.38 8.02 7.70
C PHE A 31 21.82 9.18 6.80
N ASP A 32 21.76 10.40 7.34
CA ASP A 32 22.28 11.59 6.68
C ASP A 32 23.78 11.78 6.97
N LYS A 33 24.37 12.88 6.49
CA LYS A 33 25.80 13.19 6.74
C LYS A 33 26.13 13.48 8.21
N LYS A 34 25.11 13.71 9.05
CA LYS A 34 25.21 13.98 10.48
C LYS A 34 24.84 12.76 11.32
N ASP A 35 24.77 11.57 10.70
CA ASP A 35 24.39 10.30 11.31
C ASP A 35 22.96 10.28 11.91
N GLN A 36 22.08 11.12 11.36
CA GLN A 36 20.66 11.15 11.75
C GLN A 36 19.84 10.25 10.82
N GLN A 37 18.92 9.48 11.41
CA GLN A 37 18.06 8.59 10.64
C GLN A 37 17.09 9.39 9.73
N ILE A 38 17.07 9.03 8.45
CA ILE A 38 16.19 9.58 7.42
C ILE A 38 15.02 8.63 7.17
N PHE A 39 13.80 9.15 7.32
CA PHE A 39 12.56 8.46 6.98
C PHE A 39 12.06 8.90 5.59
N SER A 40 12.60 8.31 4.54
CA SER A 40 12.27 8.67 3.14
C SER A 40 11.34 7.66 2.44
N ASP A 41 11.39 6.41 2.86
CA ASP A 41 10.56 5.31 2.37
C ASP A 41 9.91 4.58 3.55
N PHE A 42 8.81 3.87 3.34
CA PHE A 42 8.17 3.13 4.44
C PHE A 42 9.14 2.13 5.09
N MET A 43 9.98 1.49 4.26
CA MET A 43 10.98 0.51 4.72
C MET A 43 12.13 1.12 5.52
N THR A 44 12.22 2.45 5.58
CA THR A 44 13.13 3.17 6.50
C THR A 44 12.56 3.43 7.89
N GLY A 45 11.29 3.11 8.10
CA GLY A 45 10.57 3.35 9.36
C GLY A 45 10.87 2.32 10.45
N ASN A 46 10.97 2.81 11.69
CA ASN A 46 11.16 1.98 12.89
C ASN A 46 10.02 0.98 13.11
N TRP A 47 8.80 1.29 12.62
CA TRP A 47 7.67 0.37 12.71
C TRP A 47 7.92 -0.94 11.94
N VAL A 48 8.38 -0.85 10.70
CA VAL A 48 8.59 -2.05 9.88
C VAL A 48 9.75 -2.88 10.39
N TRP A 49 10.77 -2.23 10.95
CA TRP A 49 11.91 -2.89 11.58
C TRP A 49 11.48 -3.75 12.77
N ARG A 50 10.72 -3.15 13.70
CA ARG A 50 10.15 -3.88 14.84
C ARG A 50 9.26 -5.03 14.41
N LYS A 51 8.48 -4.86 13.33
CA LYS A 51 7.64 -5.92 12.79
C LYS A 51 8.42 -7.06 12.17
N ALA A 52 9.46 -6.77 11.40
CA ALA A 52 10.35 -7.79 10.83
C ALA A 52 11.03 -8.62 11.93
N ASN A 53 11.55 -7.96 12.98
CA ASN A 53 12.12 -8.66 14.13
C ASN A 53 11.12 -9.61 14.79
N LYS A 54 9.89 -9.14 15.03
CA LYS A 54 8.83 -9.97 15.63
C LYS A 54 8.46 -11.17 14.75
N ILE A 55 8.43 -11.00 13.43
CA ILE A 55 8.15 -12.10 12.49
C ILE A 55 9.29 -13.12 12.52
N ALA A 56 10.54 -12.65 12.62
CA ALA A 56 11.74 -13.48 12.64
C ALA A 56 11.89 -14.31 13.94
N GLU A 57 11.20 -13.96 15.03
CA GLU A 57 11.14 -14.76 16.25
C GLU A 57 10.61 -16.19 16.01
N ASN A 58 9.77 -16.38 14.98
CA ASN A 58 9.29 -17.70 14.58
C ASN A 58 10.23 -18.34 13.55
N PRO A 59 10.88 -19.49 13.85
CA PRO A 59 11.80 -20.17 12.94
C PRO A 59 11.18 -20.57 11.59
N ASN A 60 9.85 -20.79 11.54
CA ASN A 60 9.15 -21.14 10.31
C ASN A 60 9.06 -19.97 9.30
N ASN A 61 9.35 -18.75 9.74
CA ASN A 61 9.32 -17.55 8.90
C ASN A 61 10.69 -17.24 8.28
N LYS A 62 11.64 -18.18 8.29
CA LYS A 62 12.95 -17.99 7.68
C LYS A 62 12.80 -17.69 6.19
N GLY A 63 13.35 -16.55 5.75
CA GLY A 63 13.23 -16.07 4.37
C GLY A 63 11.92 -15.36 4.04
N ALA A 64 10.99 -15.22 5.01
CA ALA A 64 9.78 -14.44 4.82
C ALA A 64 10.11 -12.95 4.70
N MET A 65 9.37 -12.27 3.83
CA MET A 65 9.47 -10.84 3.60
C MET A 65 8.24 -10.12 4.15
N PRO A 66 8.40 -9.05 4.96
CA PRO A 66 7.26 -8.23 5.35
C PRO A 66 6.75 -7.43 4.15
N ILE A 67 5.46 -7.57 3.83
CA ILE A 67 4.75 -6.77 2.83
C ILE A 67 3.79 -5.84 3.58
N PRO A 68 4.14 -4.57 3.82
CA PRO A 68 3.23 -3.66 4.47
C PRO A 68 2.17 -3.19 3.48
N VAL A 69 0.90 -3.40 3.82
CA VAL A 69 -0.25 -3.01 3.01
C VAL A 69 -0.85 -1.74 3.58
N ILE A 70 -1.12 -0.75 2.73
CA ILE A 70 -1.92 0.43 3.09
C ILE A 70 -3.23 0.38 2.32
N ALA A 71 -4.31 0.75 2.98
CA ALA A 71 -5.57 1.04 2.33
C ALA A 71 -6.06 2.43 2.74
N GLY A 72 -6.74 3.11 1.83
CA GLY A 72 -7.31 4.43 2.06
C GLY A 72 -8.61 4.57 1.29
N SER A 73 -9.56 5.29 1.87
CA SER A 73 -10.84 5.56 1.24
C SER A 73 -11.16 7.03 1.40
N ASP A 74 -11.66 7.65 0.35
CA ASP A 74 -12.10 9.05 0.36
C ASP A 74 -13.45 9.17 -0.33
N LYS A 75 -14.26 10.15 0.06
CA LYS A 75 -15.58 10.36 -0.52
C LYS A 75 -15.41 10.90 -1.93
N THR A 76 -15.95 10.21 -2.93
CA THR A 76 -15.91 10.67 -4.32
C THR A 76 -17.30 10.65 -4.95
N THR A 77 -17.61 11.68 -5.72
CA THR A 77 -18.86 11.77 -6.50
C THR A 77 -18.65 11.12 -7.85
N VAL A 78 -19.36 10.02 -8.14
CA VAL A 78 -19.22 9.26 -9.39
C VAL A 78 -20.40 9.61 -10.30
N SER A 79 -20.17 10.56 -11.22
CA SER A 79 -21.07 11.08 -12.26
C SER A 79 -22.06 12.22 -11.87
N VAL A 80 -22.26 13.14 -12.84
CA VAL A 80 -23.15 14.31 -12.79
C VAL A 80 -24.40 14.11 -13.68
N GLY A 81 -24.65 12.90 -14.19
CA GLY A 81 -25.61 12.69 -15.31
C GLY A 81 -26.94 12.01 -14.99
N THR A 82 -27.02 11.12 -13.98
CA THR A 82 -28.19 10.21 -13.85
C THR A 82 -28.60 9.91 -12.40
N GLY A 83 -28.11 10.69 -11.44
CA GLY A 83 -28.50 10.59 -10.04
C GLY A 83 -27.27 10.64 -9.14
N GLN A 84 -27.31 11.52 -8.15
CA GLN A 84 -26.28 11.72 -7.12
C GLN A 84 -25.99 10.38 -6.40
N ASN A 85 -25.05 9.60 -6.93
CA ASN A 85 -24.53 8.40 -6.27
C ASN A 85 -23.09 8.70 -5.85
N GLU A 86 -22.94 8.91 -4.55
CA GLU A 86 -21.66 9.11 -3.91
C GLU A 86 -21.13 7.74 -3.43
N TYR A 87 -19.84 7.50 -3.65
CA TYR A 87 -19.17 6.28 -3.20
C TYR A 87 -17.87 6.62 -2.48
N TYR A 88 -17.47 5.71 -1.60
CA TYR A 88 -16.17 5.67 -0.99
C TYR A 88 -15.33 4.58 -1.69
N PRO A 89 -14.55 4.90 -2.73
CA PRO A 89 -13.58 3.98 -3.30
C PRO A 89 -12.52 3.60 -2.26
N LEU A 90 -12.37 2.30 -2.03
CA LEU A 90 -11.28 1.75 -1.23
C LEU A 90 -10.08 1.50 -2.15
N TYR A 91 -8.97 2.19 -1.89
CA TYR A 91 -7.71 2.01 -2.57
C TYR A 91 -6.76 1.14 -1.76
N LEU A 92 -5.94 0.35 -2.45
CA LEU A 92 -4.91 -0.51 -1.87
C LEU A 92 -3.55 -0.18 -2.48
N SER A 93 -2.48 -0.29 -1.68
CA SER A 93 -1.09 -0.22 -2.15
C SER A 93 -0.16 -1.02 -1.24
N ILE A 94 0.94 -1.51 -1.80
CA ILE A 94 2.05 -2.09 -1.03
C ILE A 94 3.13 -1.05 -0.74
N ARG A 95 3.67 -1.09 0.49
CA ARG A 95 4.53 -0.03 1.01
C ARG A 95 6.03 -0.33 0.93
N ASN A 96 6.42 -1.52 0.48
CA ASN A 96 7.81 -1.88 0.18
C ASN A 96 8.33 -1.29 -1.15
N ILE A 97 7.49 -0.59 -1.92
CA ILE A 97 7.91 0.19 -3.09
C ILE A 97 8.49 1.54 -2.64
N GLN A 98 9.68 1.89 -3.11
CA GLN A 98 10.37 3.15 -2.88
C GLN A 98 9.59 4.33 -3.46
N ASN A 99 9.65 5.47 -2.79
CA ASN A 99 8.90 6.68 -3.13
C ASN A 99 9.20 7.21 -4.55
N ARG A 100 10.42 7.00 -5.07
CA ARG A 100 10.77 7.37 -6.45
C ARG A 100 9.91 6.67 -7.50
N VAL A 101 9.67 5.38 -7.31
CA VAL A 101 8.86 4.52 -8.20
C VAL A 101 7.39 4.86 -8.05
N ARG A 102 6.93 5.16 -6.82
CA ARG A 102 5.55 5.61 -6.58
C ARG A 102 5.14 6.85 -7.36
N ARG A 103 6.08 7.79 -7.57
CA ARG A 103 5.80 9.07 -8.23
C ARG A 103 5.82 8.96 -9.76
N ALA A 104 6.23 7.83 -10.31
CA ALA A 104 6.32 7.63 -11.76
C ALA A 104 5.00 7.16 -12.43
N HIS A 105 3.84 7.30 -11.77
CA HIS A 105 2.52 6.87 -12.28
C HIS A 105 2.40 5.37 -12.64
N GLN A 106 3.13 4.49 -11.96
CA GLN A 106 3.20 3.05 -12.29
C GLN A 106 2.12 2.19 -11.57
N ASN A 107 0.88 2.65 -11.45
CA ASN A 107 -0.22 1.87 -10.81
C ASN A 107 0.05 1.37 -9.39
N VAL A 108 0.77 2.17 -8.58
CA VAL A 108 1.05 1.81 -7.18
C VAL A 108 -0.20 1.83 -6.28
N LEU A 109 -1.27 2.51 -6.71
CA LEU A 109 -2.55 2.61 -6.00
C LEU A 109 -3.66 1.99 -6.85
N VAL A 110 -4.34 0.96 -6.33
CA VAL A 110 -5.38 0.24 -7.07
C VAL A 110 -6.72 0.34 -6.32
N PRO A 111 -7.82 0.78 -6.96
CA PRO A 111 -9.15 0.72 -6.37
C PRO A 111 -9.61 -0.74 -6.27
N ILE A 112 -9.92 -1.20 -5.07
CA ILE A 112 -10.32 -2.59 -4.78
C ILE A 112 -11.78 -2.73 -4.38
N ALA A 113 -12.48 -1.65 -4.02
CA ALA A 113 -13.91 -1.69 -3.72
C ALA A 113 -14.57 -0.32 -3.90
N PHE A 114 -15.90 -0.31 -4.09
CA PHE A 114 -16.72 0.89 -3.98
C PHE A 114 -17.73 0.70 -2.84
N LEU A 115 -17.50 1.39 -1.72
CA LEU A 115 -18.39 1.36 -0.57
C LEU A 115 -19.55 2.34 -0.81
N ALA A 116 -20.77 1.82 -0.78
CA ALA A 116 -21.98 2.62 -0.96
C ALA A 116 -22.22 3.51 0.26
N ILE A 117 -22.67 4.74 0.01
CA ILE A 117 -23.18 5.61 1.08
C ILE A 117 -24.66 5.30 1.26
N PRO A 118 -25.09 4.79 2.42
CA PRO A 118 -26.51 4.57 2.67
C PRO A 118 -27.23 5.91 2.63
N LYS A 119 -28.21 6.04 1.73
CA LYS A 119 -29.13 7.18 1.76
C LYS A 119 -30.08 6.94 2.94
N SER A 120 -30.01 7.78 3.97
CA SER A 120 -31.01 7.73 5.04
C SER A 120 -32.36 8.08 4.41
N GLY A 121 -33.26 7.11 4.33
CA GLY A 121 -34.64 7.35 3.88
C GLY A 121 -35.28 8.39 4.79
N ARG A 122 -35.86 9.41 4.18
CA ARG A 122 -36.81 10.32 4.82
C ARG A 122 -38.12 10.20 4.07
#